data_AF-A0AAU9IVE2-F1
#
_entry.id   AF-A0AAU9IVE2-F1
#
_cell.length_a   1.000
_cell.length_b   1.000
_cell.length_c   1.000
_cell.angle_alpha   90.00
_cell.angle_beta   90.00
_cell.angle_gamma   90.00
#
_symmetry.space_group_name_H-M   'P 1'
#
loop_
_entity.id
_entity.type
_entity.pdbx_description
1 polymer ?
#
loop_
_entity_poly.entity_id
_entity_poly.type
_entity_poly.pdbx_seq_one_letter_code
_entity_poly.pdbx_strand_id
1 'polypeptide(L)'
;MIKAIFANESYLKYLRFVLTNSPGYLYDQANSMMNDFVDCEIERIRTTGIYIYTLLIFGFLILGVLVLVVVGCIIITSKKYDEFWNFILNNAQSSLAKLKSSAIDRLVLIHGIDYSLESNIDISGNRLKRKVKISVYMQYIKRLMIFFMAASSYYLLITIYLYPKCEDLMINRPKLLSNFSILRSNLRILAIYSRENTSHHFMRKVPQYINFPTPWASLNKASNILREKNKELRDSDMKNVMSHELRKRIFEKVDSDTKVLDYGTEAAINAVIFDCENRAFFTALPLATIYSVFTNVMKIQSEINQEFLLADRDSKNLINDNLDFIISITAVYSAALFLLYFCYYLQYFNYQIHHLDRISILAEILPIDME
;
A
#
# COMPACT_ATOMS: atom_id res chain seq x y z
N MET A 1 61.62 -20.91 11.93
CA MET A 1 60.69 -21.25 13.04
C MET A 1 59.23 -21.31 12.58
N ILE A 2 58.70 -20.33 11.83
CA ILE A 2 57.30 -20.35 11.31
C ILE A 2 57.04 -21.49 10.30
N LYS A 3 58.01 -21.87 9.46
CA LYS A 3 57.88 -23.02 8.54
C LYS A 3 57.79 -24.40 9.22
N ALA A 4 58.26 -24.55 10.46
CA ALA A 4 58.21 -25.82 11.19
C ALA A 4 56.84 -26.04 11.87
N ILE A 5 56.08 -24.98 12.13
CA ILE A 5 54.73 -25.04 12.70
C ILE A 5 53.73 -25.58 11.66
N PHE A 6 53.92 -25.25 10.38
CA PHE A 6 53.10 -25.76 9.27
C PHE A 6 53.49 -27.15 8.74
N ALA A 7 54.60 -27.73 9.19
CA ALA A 7 55.05 -29.06 8.78
C ALA A 7 54.44 -30.19 9.63
N ASN A 8 53.80 -29.86 10.75
CA ASN A 8 53.16 -30.85 11.61
C ASN A 8 51.78 -31.19 11.05
N GLU A 9 51.66 -32.35 10.40
CA GLU A 9 50.40 -32.88 9.87
C GLU A 9 49.26 -32.81 10.89
N SER A 10 49.57 -33.02 12.16
CA SER A 10 48.61 -32.94 13.27
C SER A 10 48.08 -31.52 13.45
N TYR A 11 48.93 -30.49 13.37
CA TYR A 11 48.52 -29.09 13.43
C TYR A 11 47.66 -28.69 12.24
N LEU A 12 48.01 -29.10 11.02
CA LEU A 12 47.19 -28.89 9.83
C LEU A 12 45.82 -29.61 9.93
N LYS A 13 45.79 -30.82 10.49
CA LYS A 13 44.54 -31.55 10.79
C LYS A 13 43.69 -30.82 11.83
N TYR A 14 44.29 -30.29 12.90
CA TYR A 14 43.60 -29.49 13.93
C TYR A 14 43.12 -28.13 13.40
N LEU A 15 43.92 -27.42 12.61
CA LEU A 15 43.56 -26.14 12.00
C LEU A 15 42.42 -26.33 11.00
N ARG A 16 42.52 -27.35 10.13
CA ARG A 16 41.45 -27.71 9.19
C ARG A 16 40.18 -28.10 9.94
N PHE A 17 40.31 -28.82 11.05
CA PHE A 17 39.22 -29.19 11.94
C PHE A 17 38.53 -27.98 12.58
N VAL A 18 39.29 -27.02 13.13
CA VAL A 18 38.76 -25.77 13.68
C VAL A 18 38.10 -24.95 12.58
N LEU A 19 38.74 -24.79 11.41
CA LEU A 19 38.17 -24.06 10.28
C LEU A 19 36.89 -24.69 9.69
N THR A 20 36.76 -26.02 9.77
CA THR A 20 35.55 -26.72 9.28
C THR A 20 34.43 -26.78 10.30
N ASN A 21 34.71 -26.60 11.61
CA ASN A 21 33.72 -26.79 12.68
C ASN A 21 33.45 -25.57 13.58
N SER A 22 34.31 -24.54 13.56
CA SER A 22 33.95 -23.19 13.99
C SER A 22 32.71 -22.59 13.32
N PRO A 23 32.30 -23.02 12.09
CA PRO A 23 31.12 -22.48 11.46
C PRO A 23 29.83 -22.75 12.24
N GLY A 24 29.72 -23.82 13.05
CA GLY A 24 28.46 -24.14 13.75
C GLY A 24 27.94 -23.00 14.63
N TYR A 25 28.78 -22.45 15.50
CA TYR A 25 28.45 -21.29 16.33
C TYR A 25 28.26 -20.02 15.49
N LEU A 26 29.11 -19.81 14.47
CA LEU A 26 28.98 -18.70 13.54
C LEU A 26 27.68 -18.77 12.71
N TYR A 27 27.16 -19.96 12.42
CA TYR A 27 25.91 -20.18 11.69
C TYR A 27 24.70 -19.92 12.56
N ASP A 28 24.71 -20.36 13.81
CA ASP A 28 23.66 -20.02 14.77
C ASP A 28 23.57 -18.49 14.96
N GLN A 29 24.74 -17.84 15.08
CA GLN A 29 24.83 -16.39 15.17
C GLN A 29 24.41 -15.71 13.85
N ALA A 30 24.80 -16.24 12.69
CA ALA A 30 24.40 -15.70 11.38
C ALA A 30 22.90 -15.86 11.13
N ASN A 31 22.29 -16.98 11.53
CA ASN A 31 20.84 -17.19 11.43
C ASN A 31 20.09 -16.23 12.36
N SER A 32 20.60 -16.00 13.58
CA SER A 32 20.04 -14.99 14.49
C SER A 32 20.11 -13.60 13.88
N MET A 33 21.29 -13.19 13.39
CA MET A 33 21.47 -11.89 12.73
C MET A 33 20.59 -11.75 11.48
N MET A 34 20.36 -12.83 10.74
CA MET A 34 19.47 -12.82 9.58
C MET A 34 18.00 -12.63 9.99
N ASN A 35 17.55 -13.26 11.07
CA ASN A 35 16.21 -13.06 11.61
C ASN A 35 16.05 -11.62 12.12
N ASP A 36 17.03 -11.11 12.88
CA ASP A 36 17.02 -9.72 13.37
C ASP A 36 16.98 -8.71 12.21
N PHE A 37 17.69 -9.00 11.11
CA PHE A 37 17.65 -8.18 9.90
C PHE A 37 16.27 -8.20 9.23
N VAL A 38 15.62 -9.37 9.14
CA VAL A 38 14.26 -9.50 8.61
C VAL A 38 13.27 -8.73 9.48
N ASP A 39 13.36 -8.86 10.80
CA ASP A 39 12.48 -8.17 11.74
C ASP A 39 12.67 -6.65 11.66
N CYS A 40 13.92 -6.19 11.54
CA CYS A 40 14.23 -4.77 11.33
C CYS A 40 13.64 -4.24 10.02
N GLU A 41 13.72 -5.00 8.94
CA GLU A 41 13.15 -4.63 7.64
C GLU A 41 11.62 -4.59 7.68
N ILE A 42 10.97 -5.57 8.33
CA ILE A 42 9.52 -5.59 8.55
C ILE A 42 9.09 -4.38 9.39
N GLU A 43 9.83 -4.07 10.45
CA GLU A 43 9.51 -2.93 11.32
C GLU A 43 9.68 -1.59 10.58
N ARG A 44 10.71 -1.48 9.73
CA ARG A 44 10.88 -0.32 8.85
C ARG A 44 9.69 -0.15 7.90
N ILE A 45 9.19 -1.24 7.33
CA ILE A 45 8.03 -1.23 6.44
C ILE A 45 6.78 -0.79 7.21
N ARG A 46 6.51 -1.37 8.38
CA ARG A 46 5.36 -1.00 9.22
C ARG A 46 5.42 0.47 9.65
N THR A 47 6.58 0.92 10.09
CA THR A 47 6.79 2.33 10.48
C THR A 47 6.54 3.27 9.30
N THR A 48 7.05 2.92 8.11
CA THR A 48 6.78 3.68 6.87
C THR A 48 5.29 3.70 6.56
N GLY A 49 4.59 2.58 6.76
CA GLY A 49 3.15 2.52 6.56
C GLY A 49 2.36 3.38 7.52
N ILE A 50 2.73 3.42 8.80
CA ILE A 50 2.11 4.33 9.77
C ILE A 50 2.24 5.80 9.30
N TYR A 51 3.42 6.20 8.79
CA TYR A 51 3.59 7.54 8.24
C TYR A 51 2.70 7.81 7.02
N ILE A 52 2.58 6.83 6.10
CA ILE A 52 1.74 6.95 4.91
C ILE A 52 0.26 7.06 5.30
N TYR A 53 -0.23 6.19 6.20
CA TYR A 53 -1.60 6.29 6.71
C TYR A 53 -1.86 7.63 7.39
N THR A 54 -0.91 8.12 8.19
CA THR A 54 -1.03 9.41 8.86
C THR A 54 -1.13 10.56 7.86
N LEU A 55 -0.30 10.54 6.80
CA LEU A 55 -0.36 11.53 5.72
C LEU A 55 -1.69 11.49 4.95
N LEU A 56 -2.21 10.30 4.66
CA LEU A 56 -3.51 10.13 3.99
C LEU A 56 -4.66 10.67 4.85
N ILE A 57 -4.67 10.37 6.15
CA ILE A 57 -5.66 10.89 7.11
C ILE A 57 -5.57 12.42 7.19
N PHE A 58 -4.35 12.97 7.27
CA PHE A 58 -4.16 14.42 7.32
C PHE A 58 -4.64 15.10 6.02
N GLY A 59 -4.36 14.50 4.87
CA GLY A 59 -4.88 14.95 3.57
C GLY A 59 -6.41 14.96 3.52
N PHE A 60 -7.06 13.91 4.05
CA PHE A 60 -8.51 13.84 4.15
C PHE A 60 -9.09 14.90 5.09
N LEU A 61 -8.46 15.14 6.24
CA LEU A 61 -8.87 16.19 7.19
C LEU A 61 -8.77 17.58 6.58
N ILE A 62 -7.66 17.89 5.89
CA ILE A 62 -7.48 19.16 5.18
C ILE A 62 -8.59 19.35 4.14
N LEU A 63 -8.88 18.31 3.36
CA LEU A 63 -9.98 18.34 2.38
C LEU A 63 -11.32 18.67 3.04
N GLY A 64 -11.61 18.06 4.19
CA GLY A 64 -12.81 18.32 4.98
C GLY A 64 -12.90 19.77 5.48
N VAL A 65 -11.80 20.31 6.02
CA VAL A 65 -11.74 21.71 6.47
C VAL A 65 -11.94 22.68 5.30
N LEU A 66 -11.30 22.43 4.16
CA LEU A 66 -11.47 23.25 2.96
C LEU A 66 -12.94 23.25 2.49
N VAL A 67 -13.59 22.09 2.48
CA VAL A 67 -15.02 21.99 2.14
C VAL A 67 -15.88 22.80 3.10
N LEU A 68 -15.63 22.73 4.41
CA LEU A 68 -16.37 23.52 5.40
C LEU A 68 -16.21 25.03 5.17
N VAL A 69 -15.00 25.49 4.86
CA VAL A 69 -14.73 26.90 4.53
C VAL A 69 -15.53 27.31 3.29
N VAL A 70 -15.48 26.52 2.21
CA VAL A 70 -16.21 26.83 0.98
C VAL A 70 -17.73 26.83 1.20
N VAL A 71 -18.26 25.88 1.97
CA VAL A 71 -19.68 25.86 2.35
C VAL A 71 -20.06 27.12 3.13
N GLY A 72 -19.21 27.54 4.08
CA GLY A 72 -19.38 28.80 4.81
C GLY A 72 -19.46 30.01 3.87
N CYS A 73 -18.54 30.11 2.91
CA CYS A 73 -18.56 31.15 1.89
C CYS A 73 -19.84 31.13 1.06
N ILE A 74 -20.28 29.96 0.58
CA ILE A 74 -21.51 29.80 -0.20
C ILE A 74 -22.72 30.32 0.59
N ILE A 75 -22.82 29.99 1.88
CA ILE A 75 -23.93 30.44 2.74
C ILE A 75 -23.90 31.96 2.91
N ILE A 76 -22.72 32.55 3.15
CA ILE A 76 -22.56 34.00 3.30
C ILE A 76 -22.94 34.73 2.01
N THR A 77 -22.41 34.29 0.86
CA THR A 77 -22.70 34.89 -0.44
C THR A 77 -24.17 34.77 -0.79
N SER A 78 -24.80 33.63 -0.52
CA SER A 78 -26.25 33.46 -0.74
C SER A 78 -27.08 34.43 0.10
N LYS A 79 -26.73 34.64 1.36
CA LYS A 79 -27.44 35.62 2.22
C LYS A 79 -27.30 37.04 1.68
N LYS A 80 -26.08 37.42 1.25
CA LYS A 80 -25.82 38.73 0.65
C LYS A 80 -26.60 38.94 -0.65
N TYR A 81 -26.72 37.89 -1.46
CA TYR A 81 -27.51 37.92 -2.67
C TYR A 81 -29.01 38.06 -2.40
N ASP A 82 -29.54 37.34 -1.41
CA ASP A 82 -30.93 37.50 -0.96
C ASP A 82 -31.17 38.93 -0.45
N GLU A 83 -30.26 39.50 0.35
CA GLU A 83 -30.33 40.89 0.82
C GLU A 83 -30.38 41.88 -0.35
N PHE A 84 -29.47 41.73 -1.33
CA PHE A 84 -29.39 42.58 -2.51
C PHE A 84 -30.65 42.48 -3.40
N TRP A 85 -31.15 41.27 -3.63
CA TRP A 85 -32.35 41.05 -4.45
C TRP A 85 -33.60 41.65 -3.80
N ASN A 86 -33.77 41.49 -2.49
CA ASN A 86 -34.87 42.11 -1.76
C ASN A 86 -34.75 43.65 -1.74
N PHE A 87 -33.53 44.19 -1.69
CA PHE A 87 -33.29 45.63 -1.82
C PHE A 87 -33.74 46.16 -3.19
N ILE A 88 -33.33 45.50 -4.29
CA ILE A 88 -33.76 45.86 -5.66
C ILE A 88 -35.28 45.78 -5.79
N LEU A 89 -35.90 44.69 -5.33
CA LEU A 89 -37.35 44.51 -5.40
C LEU A 89 -38.11 45.62 -4.67
N ASN A 90 -37.68 45.97 -3.46
CA ASN A 90 -38.30 47.05 -2.70
C ASN A 90 -38.15 48.40 -3.42
N ASN A 91 -36.98 48.66 -4.00
CA ASN A 91 -36.73 49.92 -4.71
C ASN A 91 -37.47 50.01 -6.05
N ALA A 92 -37.59 48.90 -6.77
CA ALA A 92 -38.42 48.83 -7.97
C ALA A 92 -39.90 49.08 -7.64
N GLN A 93 -40.39 48.56 -6.51
CA GLN A 93 -41.76 48.79 -6.07
C GLN A 93 -42.01 50.25 -5.68
N SER A 94 -41.10 50.87 -4.92
CA SER A 94 -41.22 52.28 -4.54
C SER A 94 -41.19 53.18 -5.79
N SER A 95 -40.25 52.94 -6.70
CA SER A 95 -40.14 53.70 -7.96
C SER A 95 -41.37 53.52 -8.84
N LEU A 96 -41.92 52.31 -8.97
CA LEU A 96 -43.14 52.06 -9.75
C LEU A 96 -44.37 52.74 -9.12
N ALA A 97 -44.47 52.73 -7.78
CA ALA A 97 -45.52 53.46 -7.07
C ALA A 97 -45.42 54.98 -7.30
N LYS A 98 -44.22 55.55 -7.22
CA LYS A 98 -43.96 56.97 -7.54
C LYS A 98 -44.34 57.30 -8.99
N LEU A 99 -43.95 56.45 -9.95
CA LEU A 99 -44.23 56.64 -11.38
C LEU A 99 -45.73 56.55 -11.68
N LYS A 100 -46.43 55.60 -11.07
CA LYS A 100 -47.89 55.46 -11.15
C LYS A 100 -48.59 56.69 -10.56
N SER A 101 -48.17 57.16 -9.39
CA SER A 101 -48.69 58.39 -8.78
C SER A 101 -48.52 59.58 -9.72
N SER A 102 -47.30 59.80 -10.23
CA SER A 102 -47.01 60.90 -11.14
C SER A 102 -47.80 60.83 -12.46
N ALA A 103 -48.03 59.62 -12.99
CA ALA A 103 -48.86 59.42 -14.17
C ALA A 103 -50.34 59.74 -13.90
N ILE A 104 -50.87 59.34 -12.74
CA ILE A 104 -52.23 59.69 -12.31
C ILE A 104 -52.35 61.19 -12.12
N ASP A 105 -51.40 61.84 -11.44
CA ASP A 105 -51.39 63.30 -11.23
C ASP A 105 -51.44 64.05 -12.56
N ARG A 106 -50.66 63.61 -13.56
CA ARG A 106 -50.70 64.16 -14.92
C ARG A 106 -52.04 63.94 -15.61
N LEU A 107 -52.63 62.76 -15.46
CA LEU A 107 -53.94 62.45 -16.05
C LEU A 107 -55.05 63.33 -15.46
N VAL A 108 -55.03 63.51 -14.13
CA VAL A 108 -55.95 64.40 -13.41
C VAL A 108 -55.79 65.85 -13.90
N LEU A 109 -54.55 66.30 -14.08
CA LEU A 109 -54.24 67.67 -14.52
C LEU A 109 -54.70 67.95 -15.96
N ILE A 110 -54.64 66.96 -16.85
CA ILE A 110 -55.02 67.11 -18.27
C ILE A 110 -56.52 66.94 -18.49
N HIS A 111 -57.16 65.98 -17.82
CA HIS A 111 -58.54 65.61 -18.09
C HIS A 111 -59.55 66.14 -17.07
N GLY A 112 -59.10 66.71 -15.93
CA GLY A 112 -59.98 67.29 -14.90
C GLY A 112 -60.91 66.28 -14.22
N ILE A 113 -60.70 64.98 -14.46
CA ILE A 113 -61.45 63.88 -13.85
C ILE A 113 -60.63 63.39 -12.66
N ASP A 114 -61.23 63.44 -11.48
CA ASP A 114 -60.58 63.04 -10.24
C ASP A 114 -60.60 61.50 -10.11
N TYR A 115 -59.53 60.87 -10.59
CA TYR A 115 -59.32 59.41 -10.48
C TYR A 115 -58.86 58.96 -9.07
N SER A 116 -58.80 59.88 -8.10
CA SER A 116 -58.35 59.60 -6.72
C SER A 116 -59.21 58.61 -5.95
N LEU A 117 -60.45 58.35 -6.39
CA LEU A 117 -61.31 57.33 -5.76
C LEU A 117 -61.01 55.89 -6.21
N GLU A 118 -60.40 55.71 -7.38
CA GLU A 118 -60.13 54.37 -7.96
C GLU A 118 -58.68 53.90 -7.72
N SER A 119 -57.83 54.77 -7.17
CA SER A 119 -56.43 54.46 -6.82
C SER A 119 -56.28 53.56 -5.59
N ASN A 120 -57.37 53.23 -4.89
CA ASN A 120 -57.41 52.26 -3.80
C ASN A 120 -57.57 50.81 -4.29
N ILE A 121 -57.21 50.49 -5.55
CA ILE A 121 -56.78 49.13 -5.87
C ILE A 121 -55.43 48.95 -5.18
N ASP A 122 -55.56 48.58 -3.91
CA ASP A 122 -54.55 48.07 -3.02
C ASP A 122 -53.60 47.22 -3.87
N ILE A 123 -52.40 47.75 -4.16
CA ILE A 123 -51.27 46.91 -4.55
C ILE A 123 -51.02 46.10 -3.29
N SER A 124 -51.86 45.09 -3.06
CA SER A 124 -52.08 44.52 -1.74
C SER A 124 -50.72 44.08 -1.20
N GLY A 125 -50.21 44.90 -0.28
CA GLY A 125 -48.84 44.77 0.23
C GLY A 125 -48.62 43.43 0.93
N ASN A 126 -49.68 42.66 1.16
CA ASN A 126 -49.64 41.39 1.86
C ASN A 126 -49.33 40.17 0.98
N ARG A 127 -49.54 40.19 -0.35
CA ARG A 127 -49.14 39.06 -1.21
C ARG A 127 -47.69 39.13 -1.73
N LEU A 128 -47.10 40.34 -1.79
CA LEU A 128 -45.75 40.55 -2.33
C LEU A 128 -44.65 40.85 -1.29
N LYS A 129 -44.98 41.09 0.00
CA LYS A 129 -44.00 41.19 1.11
C LYS A 129 -43.26 39.89 1.44
N ARG A 130 -43.56 38.80 0.73
CA ARG A 130 -42.92 37.51 0.96
C ARG A 130 -41.48 37.62 0.45
N LYS A 131 -40.52 37.82 1.36
CA LYS A 131 -39.08 37.76 1.07
C LYS A 131 -38.82 36.57 0.17
N VAL A 132 -38.34 36.81 -1.04
CA VAL A 132 -37.94 35.75 -1.94
C VAL A 132 -36.66 35.17 -1.35
N LYS A 133 -36.74 33.97 -0.77
CA LYS A 133 -35.55 33.21 -0.39
C LYS A 133 -35.06 32.47 -1.61
N ILE A 134 -33.93 32.88 -2.16
CA ILE A 134 -33.32 32.20 -3.29
C ILE A 134 -32.64 30.94 -2.71
N SER A 135 -33.38 29.83 -2.68
CA SER A 135 -32.96 28.50 -2.21
C SER A 135 -31.93 27.83 -3.15
N VAL A 136 -31.07 28.61 -3.81
CA VAL A 136 -30.11 28.11 -4.81
C VAL A 136 -28.84 27.58 -4.14
N TYR A 137 -28.49 28.05 -2.94
CA TYR A 137 -27.30 27.59 -2.19
C TYR A 137 -27.27 26.07 -1.93
N MET A 138 -28.43 25.43 -1.74
CA MET A 138 -28.50 23.96 -1.58
C MET A 138 -28.07 23.21 -2.85
N GLN A 139 -28.29 23.78 -4.03
CA GLN A 139 -27.81 23.20 -5.28
C GLN A 139 -26.27 23.30 -5.38
N TYR A 140 -25.68 24.40 -4.92
CA TYR A 140 -24.23 24.55 -4.82
C TYR A 140 -23.62 23.55 -3.86
N ILE A 141 -24.19 23.40 -2.65
CA ILE A 141 -23.73 22.44 -1.65
C ILE A 141 -23.84 21.01 -2.19
N LYS A 142 -24.98 20.65 -2.80
CA LYS A 142 -25.17 19.31 -3.39
C LYS A 142 -24.10 19.00 -4.44
N ARG A 143 -23.81 19.96 -5.33
CA ARG A 143 -22.75 19.80 -6.33
C ARG A 143 -21.40 19.64 -5.66
N LEU A 144 -21.03 20.50 -4.71
CA LEU A 144 -19.75 20.40 -4.01
C LEU A 144 -19.57 19.07 -3.27
N MET A 145 -20.66 18.53 -2.70
CA MET A 145 -20.66 17.21 -2.06
C MET A 145 -20.36 16.06 -3.04
N ILE A 146 -20.71 16.18 -4.33
CA ILE A 146 -20.35 15.17 -5.34
C ILE A 146 -18.83 15.10 -5.51
N PHE A 147 -18.16 16.25 -5.61
CA PHE A 147 -16.68 16.29 -5.71
C PHE A 147 -16.03 15.76 -4.43
N PHE A 148 -16.55 16.16 -3.27
CA PHE A 148 -16.05 15.67 -1.99
C PHE A 148 -16.23 14.15 -1.85
N MET A 149 -17.39 13.61 -2.21
CA MET A 149 -17.63 12.16 -2.18
C MET A 149 -16.74 11.41 -3.17
N ALA A 150 -16.52 11.95 -4.37
CA ALA A 150 -15.57 11.38 -5.31
C ALA A 150 -14.15 11.36 -4.71
N ALA A 151 -13.63 12.52 -4.28
CA ALA A 151 -12.30 12.60 -3.67
C ALA A 151 -12.16 11.65 -2.47
N SER A 152 -13.18 11.57 -1.62
CA SER A 152 -13.23 10.67 -0.47
C SER A 152 -13.18 9.20 -0.87
N SER A 153 -13.91 8.80 -1.92
CA SER A 153 -13.91 7.40 -2.38
C SER A 153 -12.55 6.96 -2.89
N TYR A 154 -11.79 7.86 -3.51
CA TYR A 154 -10.42 7.60 -3.93
C TYR A 154 -9.46 7.40 -2.75
N TYR A 155 -9.50 8.27 -1.74
CA TYR A 155 -8.70 8.10 -0.53
C TYR A 155 -9.02 6.78 0.18
N LEU A 156 -10.31 6.41 0.25
CA LEU A 156 -10.73 5.12 0.80
C LEU A 156 -10.20 3.95 -0.04
N LEU A 157 -10.28 4.02 -1.37
CA LEU A 157 -9.80 2.96 -2.26
C LEU A 157 -8.28 2.75 -2.13
N ILE A 158 -7.49 3.81 -2.04
CA ILE A 158 -6.05 3.68 -1.79
C ILE A 158 -5.79 3.03 -0.43
N THR A 159 -6.42 3.58 0.61
CA THR A 159 -6.12 3.22 2.00
C THR A 159 -6.56 1.80 2.33
N ILE A 160 -7.72 1.36 1.84
CA ILE A 160 -8.32 0.06 2.20
C ILE A 160 -7.89 -1.05 1.25
N TYR A 161 -7.67 -0.76 -0.03
CA TYR A 161 -7.49 -1.81 -1.04
C TYR A 161 -6.09 -1.84 -1.65
N LEU A 162 -5.56 -0.71 -2.09
CA LEU A 162 -4.30 -0.70 -2.84
C LEU A 162 -3.07 -0.73 -1.92
N TYR A 163 -3.05 0.11 -0.90
CA TYR A 163 -1.90 0.24 -0.01
C TYR A 163 -1.63 -1.04 0.80
N PRO A 164 -2.63 -1.69 1.43
CA PRO A 164 -2.39 -2.92 2.20
C PRO A 164 -1.80 -4.04 1.36
N LYS A 165 -2.21 -4.17 0.10
CA LYS A 165 -1.62 -5.15 -0.82
C LYS A 165 -0.14 -4.91 -1.05
N CYS A 166 0.28 -3.66 -1.23
CA CYS A 166 1.69 -3.33 -1.40
C CYS A 166 2.49 -3.57 -0.11
N GLU A 167 1.91 -3.21 1.04
CA GLU A 167 2.49 -3.45 2.36
C GLU A 167 2.71 -4.95 2.62
N ASP A 168 1.72 -5.79 2.35
CA ASP A 168 1.81 -7.25 2.50
C ASP A 168 2.94 -7.84 1.66
N LEU A 169 3.06 -7.42 0.40
CA LEU A 169 4.14 -7.86 -0.49
C LEU A 169 5.52 -7.45 0.04
N MET A 170 5.64 -6.20 0.51
CA MET A 170 6.87 -5.69 1.10
C MET A 170 7.27 -6.44 2.36
N ILE A 171 6.32 -6.77 3.25
CA ILE A 171 6.56 -7.52 4.50
C ILE A 171 6.96 -8.97 4.23
N ASN A 172 6.37 -9.60 3.22
CA ASN A 172 6.58 -11.02 2.93
C ASN A 172 7.85 -11.29 2.10
N ARG A 173 8.32 -10.30 1.31
CA ARG A 173 9.59 -10.39 0.58
C ARG A 173 10.82 -10.76 1.44
N PRO A 174 11.16 -10.04 2.53
CA PRO A 174 12.33 -10.39 3.34
C PRO A 174 12.21 -11.76 4.01
N LYS A 175 10.98 -12.17 4.39
CA LYS A 175 10.72 -13.52 4.93
C LYS A 175 11.02 -14.61 3.88
N LEU A 176 10.54 -14.43 2.65
CA LEU A 176 10.77 -15.36 1.55
C LEU A 176 12.28 -15.52 1.25
N LEU A 177 13.01 -14.41 1.13
CA LEU A 177 14.45 -14.42 0.84
C LEU A 177 15.28 -15.02 1.99
N SER A 178 14.88 -14.74 3.24
CA SER A 178 15.49 -15.35 4.42
C SER A 178 15.25 -16.86 4.44
N ASN A 179 14.04 -17.32 4.13
CA ASN A 179 13.71 -18.74 4.08
C ASN A 179 14.62 -19.52 3.12
N PHE A 180 14.81 -19.04 1.89
CA PHE A 180 15.76 -19.69 0.97
C PHE A 180 17.21 -19.67 1.48
N SER A 181 17.62 -18.58 2.12
CA SER A 181 18.97 -18.45 2.69
C SER A 181 19.20 -19.45 3.83
N ILE A 182 18.21 -19.61 4.71
CA ILE A 182 18.22 -20.55 5.84
C ILE A 182 18.12 -22.00 5.36
N LEU A 183 17.30 -22.29 4.35
CA LEU A 183 17.23 -23.62 3.73
C LEU A 183 18.60 -24.03 3.16
N ARG A 184 19.24 -23.11 2.42
CA ARG A 184 20.57 -23.35 1.84
C ARG A 184 21.64 -23.58 2.92
N SER A 185 21.67 -22.76 3.97
CA SER A 185 22.66 -22.91 5.05
C SER A 185 22.46 -24.21 5.83
N ASN A 186 21.22 -24.55 6.19
CA ASN A 186 20.92 -25.73 6.99
C ASN A 186 21.07 -27.05 6.20
N LEU A 187 20.88 -27.06 4.88
CA LEU A 187 21.19 -28.23 4.05
C LEU A 187 22.69 -28.59 4.09
N ARG A 188 23.57 -27.57 4.14
CA ARG A 188 25.03 -27.76 4.28
C ARG A 188 25.35 -28.39 5.64
N ILE A 189 24.73 -27.84 6.69
CA ILE A 189 24.88 -28.30 8.07
C ILE A 189 24.43 -29.76 8.20
N LEU A 190 23.24 -30.09 7.67
CA LEU A 190 22.68 -31.43 7.65
C LEU A 190 23.64 -32.45 7.01
N ALA A 191 24.22 -32.13 5.85
CA ALA A 191 25.16 -33.00 5.16
C ALA A 191 26.47 -33.19 5.93
N ILE A 192 26.99 -32.12 6.55
CA ILE A 192 28.21 -32.17 7.37
C ILE A 192 27.99 -33.08 8.59
N TYR A 193 26.93 -32.85 9.37
CA TYR A 193 26.70 -33.62 10.60
C TYR A 193 26.25 -35.06 10.35
N SER A 194 25.56 -35.34 9.22
CA SER A 194 25.26 -36.73 8.81
C SER A 194 26.54 -37.51 8.51
N ARG A 195 27.52 -36.89 7.85
CA ARG A 195 28.85 -37.48 7.62
C ARG A 195 29.63 -37.67 8.93
N GLU A 196 29.58 -36.71 9.84
CA GLU A 196 30.31 -36.81 11.10
C GLU A 196 29.73 -37.89 12.02
N ASN A 197 28.41 -38.07 12.01
CA ASN A 197 27.76 -39.13 12.80
C ASN A 197 28.11 -40.54 12.28
N THR A 198 28.26 -40.70 10.97
CA THR A 198 28.56 -42.00 10.32
C THR A 198 30.04 -42.41 10.40
N SER A 199 30.96 -41.44 10.38
CA SER A 199 32.40 -41.68 10.34
C SER A 199 33.12 -41.49 11.67
N HIS A 200 32.45 -40.93 12.69
CA HIS A 200 33.03 -40.55 14.00
C HIS A 200 34.36 -39.79 13.90
N HIS A 201 34.61 -39.10 12.79
CA HIS A 201 35.89 -38.46 12.52
C HIS A 201 36.12 -37.24 13.41
N PHE A 202 35.05 -36.48 13.69
CA PHE A 202 35.05 -35.28 14.52
C PHE A 202 35.34 -35.59 15.99
N MET A 203 34.51 -36.39 16.67
CA MET A 203 34.61 -36.64 18.12
C MET A 203 35.95 -37.25 18.57
N ARG A 204 36.66 -37.98 17.69
CA ARG A 204 37.98 -38.55 18.00
C ARG A 204 39.13 -37.53 17.96
N LYS A 205 38.91 -36.35 17.38
CA LYS A 205 39.96 -35.34 17.12
C LYS A 205 39.76 -34.02 17.86
N VAL A 206 38.63 -33.84 18.54
CA VAL A 206 38.37 -32.63 19.35
C VAL A 206 38.99 -32.81 20.73
N PRO A 207 39.70 -31.82 21.28
CA PRO A 207 40.03 -31.81 22.70
C PRO A 207 38.72 -31.78 23.52
N GLN A 208 38.59 -32.63 24.54
CA GLN A 208 37.39 -32.76 25.39
C GLN A 208 36.97 -31.46 26.12
N TYR A 209 37.79 -30.41 26.06
CA TYR A 209 37.58 -29.14 26.76
C TYR A 209 36.61 -28.16 26.05
N ILE A 210 36.21 -28.44 24.79
CA ILE A 210 35.24 -27.60 24.08
C ILE A 210 33.89 -28.31 24.07
N ASN A 211 32.91 -27.73 24.74
CA ASN A 211 31.56 -28.28 24.91
C ASN A 211 30.74 -28.11 23.62
N PHE A 212 31.09 -28.85 22.56
CA PHE A 212 30.30 -28.89 21.34
C PHE A 212 29.11 -29.85 21.50
N PRO A 213 27.93 -29.52 20.93
CA PRO A 213 26.81 -30.45 20.87
C PRO A 213 27.21 -31.72 20.09
N THR A 214 26.54 -32.84 20.40
CA THR A 214 26.77 -34.08 19.68
C THR A 214 26.38 -33.93 18.21
N PRO A 215 27.07 -34.60 17.26
CA PRO A 215 26.72 -34.54 15.84
C PRO A 215 25.25 -34.87 15.56
N TRP A 216 24.68 -35.82 16.32
CA TRP A 216 23.26 -36.17 16.28
C TRP A 216 22.35 -35.00 16.71
N ALA A 217 22.70 -34.29 17.80
CA ALA A 217 21.92 -33.14 18.26
C ALA A 217 21.93 -32.00 17.22
N SER A 218 23.09 -31.73 16.61
CA SER A 218 23.20 -30.72 15.55
C SER A 218 22.47 -31.12 14.27
N LEU A 219 22.49 -32.40 13.91
CA LEU A 219 21.72 -32.94 12.79
C LEU A 219 20.22 -32.75 13.01
N ASN A 220 19.70 -33.16 14.18
CA ASN A 220 18.29 -33.01 14.51
C ASN A 220 17.85 -31.54 14.52
N LYS A 221 18.69 -30.64 15.04
CA LYS A 221 18.41 -29.20 15.01
C LYS A 221 18.27 -28.71 13.57
N ALA A 222 19.19 -29.06 12.69
CA ALA A 222 19.15 -28.67 11.29
C ALA A 222 17.94 -29.28 10.55
N SER A 223 17.63 -30.56 10.79
CA SER A 223 16.44 -31.22 10.24
C SER A 223 15.15 -30.50 10.65
N ASN A 224 15.00 -30.13 11.92
CA ASN A 224 13.82 -29.45 12.42
C ASN A 224 13.65 -28.06 11.80
N ILE A 225 14.75 -27.28 11.72
CA ILE A 225 14.73 -25.96 11.06
C ILE A 225 14.36 -26.11 9.59
N LEU A 226 14.94 -27.09 8.88
CA LEU A 226 14.60 -27.33 7.47
C LEU A 226 13.12 -27.68 7.31
N ARG A 227 12.56 -28.56 8.15
CA ARG A 227 11.13 -28.92 8.10
C ARG A 227 10.22 -27.72 8.35
N GLU A 228 10.55 -26.90 9.36
CA GLU A 228 9.81 -25.69 9.69
C GLU A 228 9.82 -24.69 8.53
N LYS A 229 11.01 -24.37 8.01
CA LYS A 229 11.16 -23.44 6.88
C LYS A 229 10.53 -23.96 5.58
N ASN A 230 10.60 -25.27 5.34
CA ASN A 230 9.94 -25.88 4.19
C ASN A 230 8.40 -25.84 4.32
N LYS A 231 7.88 -25.92 5.55
CA LYS A 231 6.44 -25.73 5.84
C LYS A 231 6.00 -24.29 5.62
N GLU A 232 6.78 -23.30 6.05
CA GLU A 232 6.48 -21.86 5.84
C GLU A 232 6.33 -21.50 4.35
N LEU A 233 7.04 -22.19 3.43
CA LEU A 233 6.85 -21.99 1.98
C LEU A 233 5.42 -22.30 1.53
N ARG A 234 4.69 -23.15 2.26
CA ARG A 234 3.31 -23.53 1.93
C ARG A 234 2.27 -22.50 2.39
N ASP A 235 2.65 -21.54 3.23
CA ASP A 235 1.77 -20.49 3.74
C ASP A 235 1.23 -19.62 2.60
N SER A 236 -0.03 -19.20 2.70
CA SER A 236 -0.70 -18.37 1.69
C SER A 236 0.07 -17.09 1.39
N ASP A 237 0.63 -16.49 2.43
CA ASP A 237 1.26 -15.19 2.37
C ASP A 237 2.59 -15.25 1.63
N MET A 238 3.36 -16.33 1.85
CA MET A 238 4.59 -16.59 1.10
C MET A 238 4.30 -16.90 -0.37
N LYS A 239 3.25 -17.69 -0.61
CA LYS A 239 2.76 -18.04 -1.94
C LYS A 239 2.32 -16.84 -2.78
N ASN A 240 1.80 -15.80 -2.15
CA ASN A 240 1.34 -14.58 -2.85
C ASN A 240 2.50 -13.73 -3.39
N VAL A 241 3.72 -13.91 -2.87
CA VAL A 241 4.93 -13.21 -3.34
C VAL A 241 5.72 -14.04 -4.34
N MET A 242 5.32 -15.30 -4.57
CA MET A 242 5.96 -16.18 -5.54
C MET A 242 5.34 -16.01 -6.93
N SER A 243 6.19 -15.90 -7.96
CA SER A 243 5.72 -16.06 -9.33
C SER A 243 5.22 -17.48 -9.59
N HIS A 244 4.44 -17.64 -10.66
CA HIS A 244 4.03 -18.96 -11.12
C HIS A 244 5.23 -19.88 -11.41
N GLU A 245 6.30 -19.33 -11.99
CA GLU A 245 7.53 -20.06 -12.30
C GLU A 245 8.25 -20.52 -11.02
N LEU A 246 8.40 -19.63 -10.04
CA LEU A 246 9.01 -19.96 -8.76
C LEU A 246 8.19 -21.02 -8.00
N ARG A 247 6.87 -20.88 -7.99
CA ARG A 247 5.97 -21.88 -7.37
C ARG A 247 6.12 -23.25 -8.02
N LYS A 248 6.22 -23.31 -9.35
CA LYS A 248 6.40 -24.55 -10.09
C LYS A 248 7.72 -25.25 -9.72
N ARG A 249 8.82 -24.50 -9.65
CA ARG A 249 10.14 -25.04 -9.26
C ARG A 249 10.14 -25.61 -7.83
N ILE A 250 9.47 -24.92 -6.91
CA ILE A 250 9.41 -25.34 -5.50
C ILE A 250 8.55 -26.59 -5.30
N PHE A 251 7.34 -26.61 -5.87
CA PHE A 251 6.30 -27.58 -5.51
C PHE A 251 6.00 -28.65 -6.56
N GLU A 252 6.42 -28.46 -7.82
CA GLU A 252 6.03 -29.37 -8.91
C GLU A 252 7.23 -30.09 -9.50
N LYS A 253 8.14 -29.37 -10.16
CA LYS A 253 9.26 -29.99 -10.86
C LYS A 253 10.38 -29.00 -11.13
N VAL A 254 11.61 -29.47 -10.96
CA VAL A 254 12.80 -28.82 -11.49
C VAL A 254 13.38 -29.70 -12.60
N ASP A 255 13.65 -29.11 -13.77
CA ASP A 255 14.32 -29.84 -14.86
C ASP A 255 15.79 -30.04 -14.50
N SER A 256 16.09 -31.21 -13.92
CA SER A 256 17.41 -31.59 -13.42
C SER A 256 17.70 -33.05 -13.72
N ASP A 257 18.99 -33.39 -13.87
CA ASP A 257 19.44 -34.79 -14.07
C ASP A 257 19.24 -35.67 -12.82
N THR A 258 18.80 -35.09 -11.70
CA THR A 258 18.59 -35.78 -10.43
C THR A 258 17.12 -36.05 -10.15
N LYS A 259 16.75 -37.33 -10.07
CA LYS A 259 15.38 -37.79 -9.75
C LYS A 259 14.79 -37.24 -8.45
N VAL A 260 15.64 -36.82 -7.51
CA VAL A 260 15.20 -36.24 -6.22
C VAL A 260 14.49 -34.89 -6.43
N LEU A 261 14.75 -34.21 -7.55
CA LEU A 261 14.17 -32.91 -7.90
C LEU A 261 12.96 -33.01 -8.86
N ASP A 262 12.57 -34.23 -9.27
CA ASP A 262 11.44 -34.47 -10.17
C ASP A 262 10.10 -33.97 -9.60
N TYR A 263 10.02 -33.82 -8.26
CA TYR A 263 8.85 -33.36 -7.52
C TYR A 263 9.05 -31.98 -6.87
N GLY A 264 10.00 -31.19 -7.37
CA GLY A 264 10.33 -29.86 -6.85
C GLY A 264 11.33 -29.86 -5.68
N THR A 265 11.83 -28.67 -5.32
CA THR A 265 12.83 -28.52 -4.25
C THR A 265 12.24 -28.82 -2.87
N GLU A 266 10.95 -28.58 -2.63
CA GLU A 266 10.27 -28.87 -1.36
C GLU A 266 10.32 -30.36 -1.02
N ALA A 267 9.93 -31.21 -1.98
CA ALA A 267 9.98 -32.65 -1.84
C ALA A 267 11.43 -33.16 -1.74
N ALA A 268 12.34 -32.57 -2.52
CA ALA A 268 13.76 -32.90 -2.49
C ALA A 268 14.41 -32.66 -1.12
N ILE A 269 14.08 -31.54 -0.46
CA ILE A 269 14.55 -31.21 0.89
C ILE A 269 14.08 -32.28 1.88
N ASN A 270 12.80 -32.64 1.86
CA ASN A 270 12.24 -33.67 2.76
C ASN A 270 12.89 -35.03 2.54
N ALA A 271 13.11 -35.42 1.27
CA ALA A 271 13.81 -36.66 0.93
C ALA A 271 15.24 -36.69 1.45
N VAL A 272 15.98 -35.58 1.32
CA VAL A 272 17.36 -35.47 1.84
C VAL A 272 17.42 -35.47 3.36
N ILE A 273 16.45 -34.85 4.05
CA ILE A 273 16.36 -34.92 5.52
C ILE A 273 16.22 -36.38 5.96
N PHE A 274 15.28 -37.11 5.36
CA PHE A 274 15.06 -38.53 5.66
C PHE A 274 16.31 -39.38 5.36
N ASP A 275 16.95 -39.16 4.21
CA ASP A 275 18.18 -39.86 3.84
C ASP A 275 19.32 -39.59 4.84
N CYS A 276 19.52 -38.33 5.24
CA CYS A 276 20.57 -37.93 6.18
C CYS A 276 20.34 -38.50 7.59
N GLU A 277 19.08 -38.49 8.07
CA GLU A 277 18.68 -39.06 9.36
C GLU A 277 18.88 -40.57 9.39
N ASN A 278 18.35 -41.29 8.40
CA ASN A 278 18.49 -42.75 8.31
C ASN A 278 19.95 -43.18 8.26
N ARG A 279 20.75 -42.51 7.44
CA ARG A 279 22.17 -42.84 7.28
C ARG A 279 22.96 -42.56 8.53
N ALA A 280 22.60 -41.52 9.28
CA ALA A 280 23.25 -41.21 10.55
C ALA A 280 23.06 -42.32 11.61
N PHE A 281 22.07 -43.21 11.49
CA PHE A 281 21.92 -44.38 12.36
C PHE A 281 22.82 -45.57 12.00
N PHE A 282 23.32 -45.65 10.76
CA PHE A 282 24.18 -46.75 10.31
C PHE A 282 25.65 -46.41 10.47
N THR A 283 26.40 -47.27 11.15
CA THR A 283 27.86 -47.17 11.23
C THR A 283 28.49 -47.89 10.03
N ALA A 284 29.56 -47.31 9.45
CA ALA A 284 30.32 -47.89 8.33
C ALA A 284 29.60 -48.00 6.96
N LEU A 285 28.89 -46.95 6.54
CA LEU A 285 28.36 -46.85 5.18
C LEU A 285 29.48 -46.78 4.12
N PRO A 286 29.28 -47.36 2.92
CA PRO A 286 30.23 -47.23 1.82
C PRO A 286 30.45 -45.75 1.43
N LEU A 287 31.71 -45.40 1.11
CA LEU A 287 32.09 -44.03 0.75
C LEU A 287 31.27 -43.48 -0.44
N ALA A 288 30.95 -44.35 -1.42
CA ALA A 288 30.13 -44.01 -2.57
C ALA A 288 28.72 -43.51 -2.16
N THR A 289 28.14 -44.11 -1.12
CA THR A 289 26.80 -43.77 -0.63
C THR A 289 26.80 -42.45 0.17
N ILE A 290 27.92 -42.10 0.81
CA ILE A 290 28.12 -40.79 1.45
C ILE A 290 28.32 -39.71 0.39
N TYR A 291 29.10 -40.01 -0.65
CA TYR A 291 29.37 -39.09 -1.75
C TYR A 291 28.11 -38.75 -2.56
N SER A 292 27.22 -39.72 -2.78
CA SER A 292 25.95 -39.49 -3.51
C SER A 292 25.02 -38.53 -2.76
N VAL A 293 24.93 -38.62 -1.43
CA VAL A 293 24.15 -37.67 -0.60
C VAL A 293 24.72 -36.27 -0.69
N PHE A 294 26.04 -36.14 -0.57
CA PHE A 294 26.68 -34.82 -0.67
C PHE A 294 26.47 -34.19 -2.06
N THR A 295 26.53 -35.02 -3.11
CA THR A 295 26.26 -34.58 -4.48
C THR A 295 24.80 -34.12 -4.64
N ASN A 296 23.84 -34.86 -4.08
CA ASN A 296 22.42 -34.47 -4.09
C ASN A 296 22.18 -33.17 -3.32
N VAL A 297 22.79 -33.01 -2.13
CA VAL A 297 22.71 -31.77 -1.33
C VAL A 297 23.26 -30.58 -2.11
N MET A 298 24.42 -30.73 -2.75
CA MET A 298 25.03 -29.66 -3.56
C MET A 298 24.15 -29.27 -4.75
N LYS A 299 23.51 -30.24 -5.41
CA LYS A 299 22.57 -29.98 -6.51
C LYS A 299 21.32 -29.25 -6.02
N ILE A 300 20.69 -29.70 -4.93
CA ILE A 300 19.53 -29.02 -4.33
C ILE A 300 19.90 -27.59 -3.90
N GLN A 301 21.10 -27.38 -3.35
CA GLN A 301 21.57 -26.03 -3.00
C GLN A 301 21.76 -25.12 -4.21
N SER A 302 22.22 -25.67 -5.34
CA SER A 302 22.31 -24.92 -6.59
C SER A 302 20.93 -24.47 -7.06
N GLU A 303 19.94 -25.36 -7.00
CA GLU A 303 18.56 -25.03 -7.37
C GLU A 303 17.92 -24.01 -6.42
N ILE A 304 18.06 -24.18 -5.10
CA ILE A 304 17.62 -23.19 -4.11
C ILE A 304 18.27 -21.82 -4.35
N ASN A 305 19.53 -21.79 -4.83
CA ASN A 305 20.19 -20.53 -5.16
C ASN A 305 19.60 -19.88 -6.42
N GLN A 306 19.21 -20.67 -7.43
CA GLN A 306 18.47 -20.15 -8.58
C GLN A 306 17.09 -19.64 -8.17
N GLU A 307 16.38 -20.39 -7.33
CA GLU A 307 15.09 -20.00 -6.76
C GLU A 307 15.19 -18.71 -5.93
N PHE A 308 16.26 -18.53 -5.16
CA PHE A 308 16.53 -17.28 -4.43
C PHE A 308 16.69 -16.09 -5.39
N LEU A 309 17.43 -16.25 -6.48
CA LEU A 309 17.64 -15.19 -7.47
C LEU A 309 16.34 -14.86 -8.22
N LEU A 310 15.53 -15.88 -8.54
CA LEU A 310 14.20 -15.71 -9.11
C LEU A 310 13.27 -15.00 -8.13
N ALA A 311 13.24 -15.44 -6.86
CA ALA A 311 12.44 -14.82 -5.81
C ALA A 311 12.80 -13.34 -5.60
N ASP A 312 14.08 -12.98 -5.62
CA ASP A 312 14.49 -11.58 -5.50
C ASP A 312 14.03 -10.73 -6.69
N ARG A 313 14.14 -11.26 -7.91
CA ARG A 313 13.68 -10.56 -9.12
C ARG A 313 12.15 -10.45 -9.16
N ASP A 314 11.45 -11.55 -8.96
CA ASP A 314 10.00 -11.64 -9.10
C ASP A 314 9.29 -10.83 -8.02
N SER A 315 9.75 -10.91 -6.77
CA SER A 315 9.18 -10.11 -5.68
C SER A 315 9.35 -8.61 -5.92
N LYS A 316 10.51 -8.17 -6.46
CA LYS A 316 10.73 -6.76 -6.84
C LYS A 316 9.81 -6.32 -7.97
N ASN A 317 9.70 -7.14 -9.02
CA ASN A 317 8.82 -6.85 -10.16
C ASN A 317 7.37 -6.75 -9.70
N LEU A 318 6.90 -7.68 -8.88
CA LEU A 318 5.52 -7.70 -8.39
C LEU A 318 5.21 -6.48 -7.50
N ILE A 319 6.18 -6.03 -6.68
CA ILE A 319 6.05 -4.77 -5.92
C ILE A 319 6.00 -3.57 -6.88
N ASN A 320 6.90 -3.50 -7.85
CA ASN A 320 6.94 -2.40 -8.84
C ASN A 320 5.65 -2.34 -9.67
N ASP A 321 5.12 -3.48 -10.12
CA ASP A 321 3.87 -3.55 -10.87
C ASP A 321 2.69 -3.01 -10.05
N ASN A 322 2.65 -3.30 -8.74
CA ASN A 322 1.61 -2.75 -7.86
C ASN A 322 1.79 -1.24 -7.64
N LEU A 323 3.02 -0.75 -7.52
CA LEU A 323 3.31 0.69 -7.44
C LEU A 323 2.92 1.41 -8.73
N ASP A 324 3.28 0.86 -9.89
CA ASP A 324 2.92 1.40 -11.20
C ASP A 324 1.40 1.39 -11.42
N PHE A 325 0.71 0.37 -10.90
CA PHE A 325 -0.74 0.31 -10.90
C PHE A 325 -1.36 1.42 -10.02
N ILE A 326 -0.81 1.68 -8.83
CA ILE A 326 -1.25 2.79 -7.97
C ILE A 326 -1.03 4.13 -8.67
N ILE A 327 0.13 4.34 -9.30
CA ILE A 327 0.44 5.56 -10.06
C ILE A 327 -0.54 5.72 -11.23
N SER A 328 -0.81 4.65 -11.96
CA SER A 328 -1.74 4.66 -13.10
C SER A 328 -3.16 5.00 -12.68
N ILE A 329 -3.66 4.39 -11.60
CA ILE A 329 -4.98 4.72 -11.03
C ILE A 329 -5.02 6.18 -10.59
N THR A 330 -3.96 6.67 -9.94
CA THR A 330 -3.85 8.06 -9.51
C THR A 330 -3.97 9.00 -10.71
N ALA A 331 -3.23 8.75 -11.78
CA ALA A 331 -3.25 9.56 -12.99
C ALA A 331 -4.63 9.57 -13.67
N VAL A 332 -5.24 8.39 -13.84
CA VAL A 332 -6.60 8.27 -14.41
C VAL A 332 -7.63 8.98 -13.57
N TYR A 333 -7.54 8.83 -12.24
CA TYR A 333 -8.46 9.46 -11.31
C TYR A 333 -8.32 10.99 -11.31
N SER A 334 -7.09 11.52 -11.31
CA SER A 334 -6.82 12.94 -11.45
C SER A 334 -7.34 13.50 -12.78
N ALA A 335 -7.14 12.78 -13.89
CA ALA A 335 -7.70 13.17 -15.19
C ALA A 335 -9.23 13.20 -15.18
N ALA A 336 -9.86 12.21 -14.54
CA ALA A 336 -11.32 12.16 -14.40
C ALA A 336 -11.86 13.33 -13.57
N LEU A 337 -11.20 13.69 -12.46
CA LEU A 337 -11.56 14.87 -11.67
C LEU A 337 -11.40 16.17 -12.46
N PHE A 338 -10.34 16.27 -13.28
CA PHE A 338 -10.11 17.42 -14.15
C PHE A 338 -11.24 17.55 -15.19
N LEU A 339 -11.60 16.45 -15.86
CA LEU A 339 -12.73 16.43 -16.79
C LEU A 339 -14.05 16.81 -16.12
N LEU A 340 -14.29 16.30 -14.90
CA LEU A 340 -15.47 16.64 -14.12
C LEU A 340 -15.52 18.15 -13.81
N TYR A 341 -14.37 18.75 -13.47
CA TYR A 341 -14.27 20.20 -13.28
C TYR A 341 -14.64 20.99 -14.55
N PHE A 342 -14.02 20.66 -15.69
CA PHE A 342 -14.26 21.38 -16.95
C PHE A 342 -15.67 21.20 -17.51
N CYS A 343 -16.19 19.97 -17.51
CA CYS A 343 -17.49 19.68 -18.11
C CYS A 343 -18.66 20.09 -17.21
N TYR A 344 -18.54 19.94 -15.89
CA TYR A 344 -19.67 20.13 -14.98
C TYR A 344 -19.62 21.44 -14.19
N TYR A 345 -18.48 21.76 -13.58
CA TYR A 345 -18.37 22.93 -12.72
C TYR A 345 -18.14 24.21 -13.50
N LEU A 346 -17.24 24.21 -14.48
CA LEU A 346 -16.94 25.41 -15.26
C LEU A 346 -18.19 25.92 -16.00
N GLN A 347 -18.93 25.03 -16.64
CA GLN A 347 -20.19 25.38 -17.30
C GLN A 347 -21.20 25.99 -16.32
N TYR A 348 -21.29 25.43 -15.12
CA TYR A 348 -22.18 25.93 -14.09
C TYR A 348 -21.75 27.31 -13.56
N PHE A 349 -20.46 27.51 -13.29
CA PHE A 349 -19.95 28.82 -12.87
C PHE A 349 -20.20 29.89 -13.93
N ASN A 350 -19.96 29.58 -15.21
CA ASN A 350 -20.23 30.51 -16.31
C ASN A 350 -21.72 30.89 -16.40
N TYR A 351 -22.62 29.91 -16.22
CA TYR A 351 -24.06 30.18 -16.18
C TYR A 351 -24.44 31.11 -15.02
N GLN A 352 -23.83 30.93 -13.85
CA GLN A 352 -24.11 31.75 -12.66
C GLN A 352 -23.54 33.16 -12.79
N ILE A 353 -22.35 33.31 -13.37
CA ILE A 353 -21.76 34.62 -13.69
C ILE A 353 -22.68 35.39 -14.64
N HIS A 354 -23.13 34.77 -15.73
CA HIS A 354 -24.07 35.42 -16.65
C HIS A 354 -25.41 35.79 -16.00
N HIS A 355 -25.90 34.98 -15.07
CA HIS A 355 -27.10 35.32 -14.31
C HIS A 355 -26.87 36.53 -13.38
N LEU A 356 -25.69 36.61 -12.78
CA LEU A 356 -25.29 37.74 -11.94
C LEU A 356 -25.16 39.03 -12.76
N ASP A 357 -24.53 38.97 -13.93
CA ASP A 357 -24.39 40.10 -14.86
C ASP A 357 -25.75 40.66 -15.28
N ARG A 358 -26.70 39.79 -15.63
CA ARG A 358 -28.06 40.21 -15.99
C ARG A 358 -28.75 40.96 -14.86
N ILE A 359 -28.56 40.52 -13.63
CA ILE A 359 -29.16 41.18 -12.46
C ILE A 359 -28.44 42.49 -12.15
N SER A 360 -27.13 42.57 -12.35
CA SER A 360 -26.37 43.82 -12.25
C SER A 360 -26.87 44.86 -13.26
N ILE A 361 -27.06 44.47 -14.52
CA ILE A 361 -27.61 45.35 -15.57
C ILE A 361 -29.03 45.83 -15.20
N LEU A 362 -29.86 44.92 -14.67
CA LEU A 362 -31.21 45.26 -14.21
C LEU A 362 -31.19 46.27 -13.05
N ALA A 363 -30.19 46.18 -12.17
CA ALA A 363 -29.98 47.10 -11.07
C ALA A 363 -29.56 48.50 -11.55
N GLU A 364 -28.76 48.60 -12.62
CA GLU A 364 -28.35 49.89 -13.20
C GLU A 364 -29.50 50.65 -13.89
N ILE A 365 -30.49 49.94 -14.44
CA ILE A 365 -31.62 50.55 -15.16
C ILE A 365 -32.68 51.11 -14.19
N LEU A 366 -32.77 50.57 -12.98
CA LEU A 366 -33.70 51.06 -11.97
C LEU A 366 -33.16 52.38 -11.39
N PRO A 367 -33.94 53.48 -11.37
CA PRO A 367 -33.49 54.71 -10.71
C PRO A 367 -33.33 54.43 -9.21
N ILE A 368 -32.08 54.42 -8.76
CA ILE A 368 -31.73 54.32 -7.35
C ILE A 368 -31.70 55.74 -6.81
N ASP A 369 -32.80 56.18 -6.21
CA ASP A 369 -32.78 57.34 -5.31
C ASP A 369 -31.97 56.91 -4.07
N MET A 370 -30.66 57.20 -4.06
CA MET A 370 -29.85 57.10 -2.86
C MET A 370 -30.09 58.37 -2.03
N GLU A 371 -31.01 58.29 -1.07
CA GLU A 371 -31.01 59.15 0.13
C GLU A 371 -30.22 58.50 1.26
#